data_AF-A0A8V8TL55-F1
#
_entry.id   AF-A0A8V8TL55-F1
#
_cell.length_a   1.000
_cell.length_b   1.000
_cell.length_c   1.000
_cell.angle_alpha   90.00
_cell.angle_beta   90.00
_cell.angle_gamma   90.00
#
_symmetry.space_group_name_H-M   'P 1'
#
loop_
_entity.id
_entity.type
_entity.pdbx_description
1 polymer ?
#
loop_
_entity_poly.entity_id
_entity_poly.type
_entity_poly.pdbx_seq_one_letter_code
_entity_poly.pdbx_strand_id
1 'polypeptide(L)'
;MEIKEIRPGKNSKDFERAKAVRQKEDCCFTILYGTQFVLSTLSLAADSKEDAVNWLSGLKILHQEAMNASTPTIIESWLRKQIYSVDQTRRNSISLRELKTILPLINFKVSSAK
;
A
#
# COMPACT_ATOMS: atom_id res chain seq x y z
N MET A 1 2.57 -10.12 -1.29
CA MET A 1 1.79 -9.11 -2.04
C MET A 1 0.42 -8.95 -1.41
N GLU A 2 0.09 -7.73 -1.00
CA GLU A 2 -1.14 -7.42 -0.26
C GLU A 2 -2.31 -7.09 -1.20
N ILE A 3 -2.08 -6.43 -2.33
CA ILE A 3 -3.12 -6.20 -3.33
C ILE A 3 -3.43 -7.54 -4.03
N LYS A 4 -4.69 -7.97 -3.94
CA LYS A 4 -5.17 -9.21 -4.55
C LYS A 4 -5.90 -8.97 -5.85
N GLU A 5 -6.66 -7.89 -5.94
CA GLU A 5 -7.50 -7.62 -7.10
C GLU A 5 -7.80 -6.12 -7.24
N ILE A 6 -7.94 -5.67 -8.49
CA ILE A 6 -8.33 -4.30 -8.83
C ILE A 6 -9.49 -4.39 -9.82
N ARG A 7 -10.63 -3.76 -9.48
CA ARG A 7 -11.86 -3.82 -10.28
C ARG A 7 -12.24 -2.42 -10.78
N PRO A 8 -12.34 -2.18 -12.09
CA PRO A 8 -12.85 -0.92 -12.63
C PRO A 8 -14.35 -0.80 -12.39
N GLY A 9 -14.84 0.39 -12.07
CA GLY A 9 -16.24 0.65 -11.76
C GLY A 9 -16.59 0.55 -10.28
N LYS A 10 -17.90 0.61 -9.99
CA LYS A 10 -18.47 0.63 -8.63
C LYS A 10 -18.70 -0.78 -8.07
N ASN A 11 -17.63 -1.55 -7.89
CA ASN A 11 -17.71 -2.96 -7.46
C ASN A 11 -17.67 -3.17 -5.93
N SER A 12 -18.07 -2.15 -5.16
CA SER A 12 -18.09 -2.19 -3.70
C SER A 12 -19.37 -1.57 -3.16
N LYS A 13 -19.86 -2.12 -2.04
CA LYS A 13 -20.99 -1.58 -1.28
C LYS A 13 -20.73 -0.16 -0.78
N ASP A 14 -19.48 0.28 -0.72
CA ASP A 14 -19.14 1.65 -0.36
C ASP A 14 -19.74 2.67 -1.34
N PHE A 15 -19.94 2.28 -2.61
CA PHE A 15 -20.56 3.14 -3.63
C PHE A 15 -22.07 3.27 -3.51
N GLU A 16 -22.73 2.44 -2.70
CA GLU A 16 -24.17 2.53 -2.41
C GLU A 16 -24.48 3.63 -1.38
N ARG A 17 -23.46 4.20 -0.74
CA ARG A 17 -23.62 5.28 0.25
C ARG A 17 -23.95 6.59 -0.46
N ALA A 18 -24.85 7.39 0.12
CA ALA A 18 -25.50 8.54 -0.53
C ALA A 18 -24.58 9.51 -1.31
N LYS A 19 -23.34 9.77 -0.84
CA LYS A 19 -22.38 10.63 -1.53
C LYS A 19 -21.67 9.95 -2.71
N ALA A 20 -21.47 8.64 -2.64
CA ALA A 20 -20.74 7.85 -3.63
C ALA A 20 -21.64 7.40 -4.80
N VAL A 21 -22.96 7.35 -4.60
CA VAL A 21 -23.94 7.04 -5.67
C VAL A 21 -23.82 8.02 -6.85
N ARG A 22 -23.54 9.30 -6.58
CA ARG A 22 -23.44 10.36 -7.59
C ARG A 22 -22.17 10.30 -8.44
N GLN A 23 -21.17 9.52 -8.04
CA GLN A 23 -19.92 9.40 -8.81
C GLN A 23 -20.18 8.71 -10.15
N LYS A 24 -19.43 9.06 -11.18
CA LYS A 24 -19.55 8.37 -12.47
C LYS A 24 -18.85 7.02 -12.38
N GLU A 25 -19.47 5.99 -12.96
CA GLU A 25 -18.95 4.62 -12.87
C GLU A 25 -17.57 4.48 -13.53
N ASP A 26 -17.36 5.14 -14.66
CA ASP A 26 -16.10 5.17 -15.40
C ASP A 26 -14.98 5.98 -14.73
N CYS A 27 -15.30 6.75 -13.68
CA CYS A 27 -14.33 7.41 -12.81
C CYS A 27 -13.99 6.57 -11.56
N CYS A 28 -14.68 5.46 -11.33
CA CYS A 28 -14.56 4.68 -10.09
C CYS A 28 -13.72 3.42 -10.30
N PHE A 29 -13.08 2.96 -9.23
CA PHE A 29 -12.48 1.64 -9.15
C PHE A 29 -12.34 1.19 -7.71
N THR A 30 -12.12 -0.11 -7.51
CA THR A 30 -12.03 -0.76 -6.20
C THR A 30 -10.75 -1.58 -6.12
N ILE A 31 -10.03 -1.46 -5.00
CA ILE A 31 -8.85 -2.28 -4.69
C ILE A 31 -9.18 -3.21 -3.53
N LEU A 32 -9.01 -4.52 -3.75
CA LEU A 32 -9.11 -5.53 -2.70
C LEU A 32 -7.70 -5.91 -2.23
N TYR A 33 -7.45 -5.78 -0.94
CA TYR A 33 -6.13 -5.97 -0.36
C TYR A 33 -6.17 -6.65 1.01
N GLY A 34 -5.07 -7.29 1.39
CA GLY A 34 -4.90 -7.94 2.68
C GLY A 34 -4.20 -9.29 2.57
N THR A 35 -3.94 -9.87 3.74
CA THR A 35 -3.29 -11.19 3.89
C THR A 35 -4.26 -12.27 4.37
N GLN A 36 -5.46 -11.89 4.80
CA GLN A 36 -6.50 -12.79 5.31
C GLN A 36 -7.47 -13.22 4.19
N PHE A 37 -8.30 -14.22 4.48
CA PHE A 37 -9.37 -14.64 3.56
C PHE A 37 -10.40 -13.53 3.32
N VAL A 38 -10.80 -12.82 4.38
CA VAL A 38 -11.62 -11.63 4.27
C VAL A 38 -10.72 -10.45 3.93
N LEU A 39 -10.83 -9.96 2.70
CA LEU A 39 -10.03 -8.84 2.21
C LEU A 39 -10.62 -7.50 2.64
N SER A 40 -9.74 -6.54 2.88
CA SER A 40 -10.09 -5.14 3.00
C SER A 40 -10.39 -4.55 1.62
N THR A 41 -11.29 -3.58 1.58
CA THR A 41 -11.72 -2.92 0.34
C THR A 41 -11.37 -1.43 0.42
N LEU A 42 -10.75 -0.91 -0.64
CA LEU A 42 -10.54 0.52 -0.84
C LEU A 42 -11.28 0.95 -2.10
N SER A 43 -12.32 1.76 -1.92
CA SER A 43 -13.19 2.25 -2.99
C SER A 43 -12.81 3.69 -3.34
N LEU A 44 -12.48 3.94 -4.61
CA LEU A 44 -11.91 5.21 -5.08
C LEU A 44 -12.73 5.78 -6.24
N ALA A 45 -12.88 7.10 -6.27
CA ALA A 45 -13.43 7.85 -7.40
C ALA A 45 -12.41 8.92 -7.79
N ALA A 46 -11.96 8.89 -9.03
CA ALA A 46 -11.05 9.89 -9.59
C ALA A 46 -11.82 11.10 -10.11
N ASP A 47 -11.13 12.22 -10.30
CA ASP A 47 -11.72 13.47 -10.78
C ASP A 47 -12.20 13.37 -12.24
N SER A 48 -11.58 12.48 -13.03
CA SER A 48 -11.94 12.21 -14.42
C SER A 48 -11.81 10.72 -14.78
N LYS A 49 -12.44 10.34 -15.91
CA LYS A 49 -12.29 9.02 -16.52
C LYS A 49 -10.83 8.75 -16.90
N GLU A 50 -10.15 9.75 -17.45
CA GLU A 50 -8.75 9.67 -17.85
C GLU A 50 -7.87 9.31 -16.64
N ASP A 51 -8.09 9.98 -15.50
CA ASP A 51 -7.37 9.72 -14.26
C ASP A 51 -7.63 8.31 -13.74
N ALA A 52 -8.89 7.86 -13.76
CA ALA A 52 -9.23 6.48 -13.37
C ALA A 52 -8.50 5.45 -14.25
N VAL A 53 -8.46 5.67 -15.57
CA VAL A 53 -7.73 4.81 -16.51
C VAL A 53 -6.22 4.82 -16.21
N ASN A 54 -5.63 5.98 -15.95
CA ASN A 54 -4.22 6.12 -15.61
C ASN A 54 -3.88 5.39 -14.30
N TRP A 55 -4.72 5.52 -13.27
CA TRP A 55 -4.58 4.79 -12.01
C TRP A 55 -4.65 3.28 -12.22
N LEU A 56 -5.66 2.79 -12.95
CA LEU A 56 -5.82 1.37 -13.24
C LEU A 56 -4.63 0.80 -14.00
N SER A 57 -4.13 1.53 -15.00
CA SER A 57 -2.95 1.15 -15.78
C SER A 57 -1.68 1.11 -14.93
N GLY A 58 -1.40 2.20 -14.20
CA GLY A 58 -0.22 2.29 -13.35
C GLY A 58 -0.22 1.25 -12.23
N LEU A 59 -1.35 1.04 -11.56
CA LEU A 59 -1.46 0.00 -10.54
C LEU A 59 -1.28 -1.40 -11.10
N LYS A 60 -1.75 -1.68 -12.32
CA LYS A 60 -1.54 -2.97 -12.99
C LYS A 60 -0.06 -3.20 -13.29
N ILE A 61 0.64 -2.18 -13.78
CA ILE A 61 2.09 -2.25 -14.04
C ILE A 61 2.84 -2.50 -12.73
N LEU A 62 2.60 -1.67 -11.71
CA LEU A 62 3.24 -1.79 -10.39
C LEU A 62 2.94 -3.15 -9.72
N HIS A 63 1.73 -3.68 -9.90
CA HIS A 63 1.36 -5.00 -9.40
C HIS A 63 2.20 -6.10 -10.04
N GLN A 64 2.35 -6.07 -11.37
CA GLN A 64 3.20 -7.02 -12.08
C GLN A 64 4.68 -6.89 -11.72
N GLU A 65 5.20 -5.67 -11.65
CA GLU A 65 6.59 -5.41 -11.23
C GLU A 65 6.85 -5.91 -9.81
N ALA A 66 5.93 -5.63 -8.87
CA ALA A 66 6.05 -6.10 -7.50
C ALA A 66 5.97 -7.64 -7.38
N MET A 67 5.22 -8.30 -8.27
CA MET A 67 5.14 -9.76 -8.30
C MET A 67 6.38 -10.41 -8.88
N ASN A 68 7.03 -9.75 -9.85
CA ASN A 68 8.24 -10.22 -10.50
C ASN A 68 9.53 -9.69 -9.86
N ALA A 69 9.41 -8.92 -8.78
CA ALA A 69 10.55 -8.33 -8.09
C ALA A 69 11.50 -9.40 -7.55
N SER A 70 12.79 -9.19 -7.73
CA SER A 70 13.82 -10.09 -7.20
C SER A 70 13.89 -10.00 -5.66
N THR A 71 14.38 -11.06 -5.01
CA THR A 71 14.56 -11.07 -3.54
C THR A 71 15.34 -9.86 -3.02
N PRO A 72 16.47 -9.43 -3.64
CA PRO A 72 17.16 -8.21 -3.22
C PRO A 72 16.26 -6.96 -3.25
N THR A 73 15.49 -6.76 -4.32
CA THR A 73 14.55 -5.63 -4.46
C THR A 73 13.47 -5.66 -3.37
N ILE A 74 12.94 -6.85 -3.06
CA ILE A 74 11.94 -7.02 -2.00
C ILE A 74 12.53 -6.65 -0.64
N ILE A 75 13.75 -7.11 -0.34
CA ILE A 75 14.46 -6.80 0.91
C ILE A 75 14.70 -5.28 1.02
N GLU A 76 15.18 -4.64 -0.05
CA GLU A 76 15.41 -3.20 -0.06
C GLU A 76 14.12 -2.41 0.19
N SER A 77 13.04 -2.76 -0.51
CA SER A 77 11.72 -2.13 -0.33
C SER A 77 11.21 -2.30 1.10
N TRP A 78 11.38 -3.48 1.68
CA TRP A 78 10.98 -3.75 3.06
C TRP A 78 11.81 -2.94 4.06
N LEU A 79 13.15 -2.88 3.91
CA LEU A 79 14.03 -2.07 4.76
C LEU A 79 13.65 -0.60 4.71
N ARG A 80 13.38 -0.08 3.51
CA ARG A 80 12.94 1.30 3.30
C ARG A 80 11.63 1.61 4.03
N LYS A 81 10.67 0.68 4.03
CA LYS A 81 9.41 0.80 4.80
C LYS A 81 9.67 0.83 6.31
N GLN A 82 10.62 0.03 6.82
CA GLN A 82 11.00 0.08 8.23
C GLN A 82 11.62 1.43 8.62
N ILE A 83 12.44 2.01 7.75
CA ILE A 83 13.03 3.33 8.00
C ILE A 83 11.95 4.42 8.01
N TYR A 84 11.03 4.40 7.03
CA TYR A 84 9.96 5.39 6.94
C TYR A 84 8.93 5.31 8.08
N SER A 85 8.79 4.15 8.73
CA SER A 85 7.89 4.04 9.88
C SER A 85 8.42 4.76 11.14
N VAL A 86 9.74 4.99 11.22
CA VAL A 86 10.38 5.65 12.37
C VAL A 86 10.97 7.03 12.07
N ASP A 87 11.29 7.37 10.81
CA ASP A 87 11.70 8.74 10.43
C ASP A 87 10.48 9.68 10.35
N GLN A 88 9.87 9.95 11.50
CA GLN A 88 8.72 10.86 11.63
C GLN A 88 9.08 12.31 11.25
N THR A 89 10.37 12.64 11.26
CA THR A 89 10.87 13.99 11.04
C THR A 89 11.35 14.27 9.62
N ARG A 90 11.32 13.26 8.73
CA ARG A 90 11.83 13.34 7.35
C ARG A 90 13.24 13.91 7.28
N ARG A 91 14.08 13.57 8.26
CA ARG A 91 15.48 14.06 8.35
C ARG A 91 16.42 13.26 7.45
N ASN A 92 15.89 12.30 6.68
CA ASN A 92 16.65 11.41 5.80
C ASN A 92 17.77 10.66 6.57
N SER A 93 17.55 10.46 7.86
CA SER A 93 18.48 9.82 8.79
C SER A 93 17.69 9.33 10.00
N ILE A 94 18.14 8.23 10.60
CA ILE A 94 17.56 7.67 11.82
C ILE A 94 18.59 7.71 12.95
N SER A 95 18.12 8.03 14.14
CA SER A 95 18.91 7.95 15.37
C SER A 95 19.10 6.51 15.83
N LEU A 96 20.08 6.28 16.70
CA LEU A 96 20.26 4.98 17.36
C LEU A 96 19.02 4.56 18.17
N ARG A 97 18.29 5.54 18.72
CA ARG A 97 17.05 5.30 19.46
C ARG A 97 15.96 4.74 18.53
N GLU A 98 15.75 5.37 17.38
CA GLU A 98 14.80 4.90 16.36
C GLU A 98 15.21 3.53 15.80
N LEU A 99 16.50 3.31 15.51
CA LEU A 99 17.00 2.00 15.10
C LEU A 99 16.67 0.89 16.12
N LYS A 100 16.89 1.16 17.42
CA LYS A 100 16.55 0.20 18.49
C LYS A 100 15.05 -0.14 18.55
N THR A 101 14.16 0.73 18.04
CA THR A 101 12.72 0.43 17.96
C THR A 101 12.35 -0.47 16.78
N ILE A 102 13.13 -0.45 15.69
CA ILE A 102 12.90 -1.33 14.53
C ILE A 102 13.33 -2.77 14.82
N LEU A 103 14.45 -2.97 15.52
CA LEU A 103 15.08 -4.29 15.68
C LEU A 103 14.14 -5.37 16.28
N PRO A 104 13.31 -5.09 17.30
CA PRO A 104 12.33 -6.06 17.80
C PRO A 104 11.25 -6.44 16.77
N LEU A 105 10.84 -5.50 15.89
CA LEU A 105 9.84 -5.75 14.85
C LEU A 105 10.31 -6.76 13.80
N ILE A 106 11.63 -6.96 13.71
CA ILE A 106 12.28 -7.91 12.80
C ILE A 106 12.76 -9.16 13.55
N ASN A 107 12.24 -9.38 14.76
CA ASN A 107 12.61 -10.47 15.68
C ASN A 107 14.09 -10.47 16.07
N PHE A 108 14.75 -9.31 16.05
CA PHE A 108 16.14 -9.17 16.48
C PHE A 108 16.20 -8.65 17.92
N LYS A 109 16.77 -9.46 18.81
CA LYS A 109 17.00 -9.07 20.21
C LYS A 109 18.31 -8.28 20.31
N VAL A 110 18.19 -7.00 20.63
CA VAL A 110 19.35 -6.15 20.93
C VAL A 110 19.90 -6.54 22.31
N SER A 111 21.14 -7.02 22.38
CA SER A 111 21.84 -7.11 23.66
C SER A 111 22.14 -5.70 24.14
N SER A 112 21.75 -5.37 25.37
CA SER A 112 22.32 -4.21 26.03
C SER A 112 23.72 -4.61 26.46
N ALA A 113 24.74 -4.07 25.80
CA ALA A 113 26.08 -4.06 26.38
C ALA A 113 25.98 -3.30 27.71
N LYS A 114 26.44 -3.94 28.79
CA LYS A 114 26.59 -3.32 30.11
C LYS A 114 27.60 -2.18 30.05
#